data_AF-A0AAP0AY96-F1
#
_entry.id   AF-A0AAP0AY96-F1
#
_cell.length_a   1.000
_cell.length_b   1.000
_cell.length_c   1.000
_cell.angle_alpha   90.00
_cell.angle_beta   90.00
_cell.angle_gamma   90.00
#
_symmetry.space_group_name_H-M   'P 1'
#
loop_
_entity.id
_entity.type
_entity.pdbx_description
1 polymer ?
#
loop_
_entity_poly.entity_id
_entity_poly.type
_entity_poly.pdbx_seq_one_letter_code
_entity_poly.pdbx_strand_id
1 'polypeptide(L)'
;MNSCADSAGKPGLGSDVRLHFLQTRTQDLEKEKSIRRTVGFEIIFPSMLKEARSFGLNLPYDLPCLKQIITLREEKITRIPVEVMHSVQTTILFSLEAVQELVQWDRMLKLQSTNGSFLDSPAATAAAYLNTRDKKFLEYLTYIVRTFEDHAPDLYPVDTFERGWVVDTVQRLGIDHHFREEISITLDFLYRNIRKDGLAWGRDTYITDIDDTSVSSRLLRLHGYPISPDVLEHFKDGDDSFLCYIGETHQGVSDFFSLYRFFQIAFPGEKILKQAKSFAKKRLVNGIEDNNVHDKWAIKKALHKEVTCSVFPTVLT
;
A
#
# COMPACT_ATOMS: atom_id res chain seq x y z
N MET A 1 35.64 -37.98 -10.94
CA MET A 1 35.47 -36.95 -11.97
C MET A 1 34.12 -37.19 -12.63
N ASN A 2 33.08 -36.52 -12.15
CA ASN A 2 31.77 -36.51 -12.80
C ASN A 2 31.35 -35.05 -12.99
N SER A 3 30.97 -34.76 -14.22
CA SER A 3 30.55 -33.48 -14.76
C SER A 3 29.36 -32.90 -14.01
N CYS A 4 29.48 -31.66 -13.54
CA CYS A 4 28.34 -30.85 -13.16
C CYS A 4 27.88 -30.10 -14.42
N ALA A 5 26.62 -30.30 -14.79
CA ALA A 5 25.99 -29.66 -15.93
C ALA A 5 25.82 -28.16 -15.66
N ASP A 6 26.25 -27.35 -16.61
CA ASP A 6 25.94 -25.92 -16.70
C ASP A 6 24.41 -25.75 -16.85
N SER A 7 23.77 -25.21 -15.82
CA SER A 7 22.45 -24.62 -15.95
C SER A 7 22.62 -23.23 -16.59
N ALA A 8 22.41 -23.16 -17.89
CA ALA A 8 22.40 -21.92 -18.65
C ALA A 8 21.29 -20.97 -18.13
N GLY A 9 21.70 -20.00 -17.32
CA GLY A 9 20.88 -18.83 -16.98
C GLY A 9 20.59 -18.01 -18.24
N LYS A 10 19.36 -17.51 -18.37
CA LYS A 10 18.93 -16.66 -19.49
C LYS A 10 19.89 -15.47 -19.66
N PRO A 11 20.22 -15.06 -20.89
CA PRO A 11 21.08 -13.90 -21.13
C PRO A 11 20.37 -12.62 -20.65
N GLY A 12 20.90 -12.00 -19.60
CA GLY A 12 20.45 -10.68 -19.15
C GLY A 12 20.72 -9.63 -20.22
N LEU A 13 19.77 -8.72 -20.46
CA LEU A 13 20.03 -7.52 -21.26
C LEU A 13 21.25 -6.78 -20.68
N GLY A 14 22.27 -6.54 -21.52
CA GLY A 14 23.51 -5.86 -21.13
C GLY A 14 23.27 -4.47 -20.51
N SER A 15 24.20 -4.02 -19.68
CA SER A 15 24.15 -2.72 -18.97
C SER A 15 23.79 -1.54 -19.87
N ASP A 16 24.30 -1.57 -21.10
CA ASP A 16 24.13 -0.49 -22.09
C ASP A 16 22.67 -0.35 -22.54
N VAL A 17 21.93 -1.46 -22.63
CA VAL A 17 20.52 -1.45 -23.06
C VAL A 17 19.63 -0.82 -21.98
N ARG A 18 19.94 -1.08 -20.70
CA ARG A 18 19.15 -0.55 -19.57
C ARG A 18 19.39 0.94 -19.37
N LEU A 19 20.64 1.39 -19.48
CA LEU A 19 20.95 2.82 -19.41
C LEU A 19 20.33 3.56 -20.60
N HIS A 20 20.41 2.99 -21.80
CA HIS A 20 19.77 3.55 -22.99
C HIS A 20 18.24 3.68 -22.85
N PHE A 21 17.58 2.69 -22.22
CA PHE A 21 16.16 2.78 -21.91
C PHE A 21 15.86 4.00 -21.03
N LEU A 22 16.60 4.20 -19.93
CA LEU A 22 16.40 5.37 -19.07
C LEU A 22 16.67 6.68 -19.83
N GLN A 23 17.75 6.75 -20.62
CA GLN A 23 18.09 7.92 -21.43
C GLN A 23 16.99 8.33 -22.42
N THR A 24 16.34 7.34 -23.05
CA THR A 24 15.36 7.59 -24.13
C THR A 24 13.93 7.73 -23.64
N ARG A 25 13.58 7.05 -22.54
CA ARG A 25 12.19 6.97 -22.04
C ARG A 25 11.87 7.97 -20.96
N THR A 26 12.86 8.56 -20.30
CA THR A 26 12.63 9.56 -19.22
C THR A 26 11.74 10.71 -19.68
N GLN A 27 11.89 11.19 -20.93
CA GLN A 27 11.06 12.26 -21.48
C GLN A 27 9.55 11.92 -21.52
N ASP A 28 9.19 10.64 -21.55
CA ASP A 28 7.78 10.23 -21.59
C ASP A 28 7.07 10.46 -20.24
N LEU A 29 7.81 10.71 -19.14
CA LEU A 29 7.23 11.09 -17.85
C LEU A 29 6.34 12.35 -17.94
N GLU A 30 6.62 13.25 -18.90
CA GLU A 30 5.80 14.45 -19.14
C GLU A 30 4.38 14.11 -19.61
N LYS A 31 4.21 12.94 -20.23
CA LYS A 31 2.94 12.48 -20.80
C LYS A 31 2.13 11.65 -19.79
N GLU A 32 2.73 11.23 -18.69
CA GLU A 32 2.09 10.38 -17.69
C GLU A 32 1.23 11.18 -16.71
N LYS A 33 -0.01 10.72 -16.52
CA LYS A 33 -0.90 11.29 -15.50
C LYS A 33 -0.36 10.98 -14.11
N SER A 34 -0.30 11.99 -13.24
CA SER A 34 0.21 11.88 -11.86
C SER A 34 -0.46 10.77 -11.03
N ILE A 35 -1.74 10.49 -11.28
CA ILE A 35 -2.51 9.44 -10.58
C ILE A 35 -2.00 8.02 -10.82
N ARG A 36 -1.15 7.80 -11.84
CA ARG A 36 -0.56 6.49 -12.15
C ARG A 36 0.83 6.30 -11.53
N ARG A 37 1.35 7.29 -10.81
CA ARG A 37 2.66 7.18 -10.17
C ARG A 37 2.57 6.25 -8.97
N THR A 38 3.62 5.45 -8.79
CA THR A 38 3.75 4.54 -7.67
C THR A 38 3.90 5.30 -6.34
N VAL A 39 3.71 4.59 -5.23
CA VAL A 39 3.85 5.12 -3.88
C VAL A 39 5.24 5.75 -3.70
N GLY A 40 5.29 6.97 -3.18
CA GLY A 40 6.54 7.67 -2.91
C GLY A 40 7.34 8.09 -4.14
N PHE A 41 6.85 7.89 -5.37
CA PHE A 41 7.64 8.12 -6.60
C PHE A 41 8.28 9.52 -6.66
N GLU A 42 7.56 10.57 -6.27
CA GLU A 42 8.11 11.93 -6.31
C GLU A 42 9.17 12.24 -5.25
N ILE A 43 9.45 11.30 -4.34
CA ILE A 43 10.54 11.41 -3.35
C ILE A 43 11.64 10.39 -3.67
N ILE A 44 11.24 9.14 -3.98
CA ILE A 44 12.16 8.03 -4.28
C ILE A 44 12.92 8.30 -5.58
N PHE A 45 12.21 8.60 -6.68
CA PHE A 45 12.85 8.72 -7.99
C PHE A 45 13.89 9.85 -8.04
N PRO A 46 13.65 11.06 -7.51
CA PRO A 46 14.68 12.09 -7.51
C PRO A 46 15.83 11.80 -6.53
N SER A 47 15.58 11.06 -5.44
CA SER A 47 16.66 10.55 -4.57
C SER A 47 17.60 9.60 -5.34
N MET A 48 17.03 8.64 -6.07
CA MET A 48 17.82 7.73 -6.93
C MET A 48 18.52 8.47 -8.08
N LEU A 49 17.93 9.52 -8.65
CA LEU A 49 18.59 10.35 -9.67
C LEU A 49 19.81 11.09 -9.11
N LYS A 50 19.73 11.56 -7.87
CA LYS A 50 20.85 12.21 -7.17
C LYS A 50 22.01 11.22 -6.97
N GLU A 51 21.69 9.99 -6.56
CA GLU A 51 22.68 8.91 -6.42
C GLU A 51 23.25 8.46 -7.77
N ALA A 52 22.42 8.29 -8.80
CA ALA A 52 22.88 7.99 -10.15
C ALA A 52 23.87 9.05 -10.67
N ARG A 53 23.61 10.32 -10.37
CA ARG A 53 24.48 11.43 -10.74
C ARG A 53 25.82 11.38 -10.00
N SER A 54 25.84 11.03 -8.70
CA SER A 54 27.10 10.92 -7.95
C SER A 54 27.96 9.75 -8.44
N PHE A 55 27.36 8.71 -9.02
CA PHE A 55 28.07 7.64 -9.72
C PHE A 55 28.47 7.96 -11.17
N GLY A 56 28.15 9.17 -11.67
CA GLY A 56 28.53 9.60 -13.02
C GLY A 56 27.73 8.94 -14.14
N LEU A 57 26.53 8.40 -13.85
CA LEU A 57 25.67 7.85 -14.89
C LEU A 57 25.21 8.95 -15.84
N ASN A 58 25.30 8.71 -17.14
CA ASN A 58 24.87 9.67 -18.15
C ASN A 58 23.35 9.58 -18.36
N LEU A 59 22.57 10.29 -17.54
CA LEU A 59 21.12 10.42 -17.69
C LEU A 59 20.74 11.83 -18.16
N PRO A 60 19.57 12.02 -18.78
CA PRO A 60 19.14 13.31 -19.34
C PRO A 60 18.62 14.24 -18.23
N TYR A 61 19.47 14.54 -17.25
CA TYR A 61 19.10 15.25 -16.03
C TYR A 61 18.50 16.64 -16.24
N ASP A 62 18.77 17.26 -17.39
CA ASP A 62 18.31 18.60 -17.72
C ASP A 62 16.89 18.67 -18.29
N LEU A 63 16.24 17.51 -18.50
CA LEU A 63 14.87 17.44 -18.98
C LEU A 63 13.90 18.20 -18.05
N PRO A 64 12.92 18.95 -18.61
CA PRO A 64 11.95 19.70 -17.82
C PRO A 64 11.18 18.84 -16.80
N CYS A 65 10.69 17.66 -17.19
CA CYS A 65 10.06 16.72 -16.23
C CYS A 65 10.95 16.39 -15.03
N LEU A 66 12.24 16.15 -15.25
CA LEU A 66 13.17 15.80 -14.17
C LEU A 66 13.40 16.99 -13.21
N LYS A 67 13.55 18.19 -13.76
CA LYS A 67 13.65 19.40 -12.94
C LYS A 67 12.39 19.62 -12.11
N GLN A 68 11.21 19.45 -12.71
CA GLN A 68 9.92 19.58 -12.02
C GLN A 68 9.77 18.58 -10.87
N ILE A 69 10.07 17.30 -11.09
CA ILE A 69 9.93 16.28 -10.04
C ILE A 69 10.97 16.46 -8.93
N ILE A 70 12.18 16.95 -9.23
CA ILE A 70 13.17 17.34 -8.22
C ILE A 70 12.63 18.49 -7.37
N THR A 71 12.08 19.55 -7.98
CA THR A 71 11.46 20.65 -7.22
C THR A 71 10.34 20.15 -6.32
N LEU A 72 9.46 19.29 -6.85
CA LEU A 72 8.37 18.70 -6.09
C LEU A 72 8.87 17.83 -4.91
N ARG A 73 10.01 17.15 -5.04
CA ARG A 73 10.64 16.44 -3.93
C ARG A 73 11.00 17.40 -2.81
N GLU A 74 11.69 18.50 -3.13
CA GLU A 74 12.13 19.47 -2.13
C GLU A 74 10.92 20.08 -1.41
N GLU A 75 9.86 20.42 -2.14
CA GLU A 75 8.59 20.87 -1.55
C GLU A 75 7.99 19.81 -0.62
N LYS A 76 7.92 18.54 -1.04
CA LYS A 76 7.38 17.45 -0.21
C LYS A 76 8.22 17.21 1.04
N ILE A 77 9.54 17.23 0.93
CA ILE A 77 10.46 17.01 2.06
C ILE A 77 10.29 18.06 3.14
N THR A 78 10.11 19.34 2.77
CA THR A 78 9.89 20.41 3.77
C THR A 78 8.59 20.23 4.58
N ARG A 79 7.64 19.45 4.06
CA ARG A 79 6.35 19.16 4.71
C ARG A 79 6.38 17.92 5.59
N ILE A 80 7.48 17.16 5.57
CA ILE A 80 7.61 15.97 6.39
C ILE A 80 7.76 16.39 7.87
N PRO A 81 6.88 15.93 8.77
CA PRO A 81 6.98 16.25 10.18
C PRO A 81 8.10 15.42 10.82
N VAL A 82 9.34 15.91 10.74
CA VAL A 82 10.56 15.18 11.17
C VAL A 82 10.44 14.65 12.59
N GLU A 83 9.93 15.42 13.55
CA GLU A 83 9.80 14.91 14.93
C GLU A 83 8.76 13.80 15.06
N VAL A 84 7.67 13.85 14.29
CA VAL A 84 6.65 12.80 14.28
C VAL A 84 7.22 11.52 13.68
N MET A 85 7.96 11.63 12.56
CA MET A 85 8.63 10.50 11.90
C MET A 85 9.50 9.69 12.87
N HIS A 86 10.18 10.34 13.81
CA HIS A 86 11.11 9.70 14.74
C HIS A 86 10.47 9.33 16.08
N SER A 87 9.17 9.54 16.25
CA SER A 87 8.49 9.35 17.54
C SER A 87 7.37 8.31 17.46
N VAL A 88 6.70 8.18 16.32
CA VAL A 88 5.62 7.22 16.10
C VAL A 88 5.76 6.56 14.73
N GLN A 89 5.27 5.32 14.62
CA GLN A 89 5.23 4.64 13.32
C GLN A 89 4.22 5.33 12.41
N THR A 90 4.69 5.80 11.25
CA THR A 90 3.87 6.36 10.18
C THR A 90 4.23 5.71 8.86
N THR A 91 3.43 5.92 7.83
CA THR A 91 3.63 5.39 6.47
C THR A 91 4.95 5.81 5.83
N ILE A 92 5.60 6.90 6.31
CA ILE A 92 6.92 7.32 5.79
C ILE A 92 8.00 6.26 6.04
N LEU A 93 7.81 5.37 7.01
CA LEU A 93 8.69 4.22 7.26
C LEU A 93 8.81 3.31 6.05
N PHE A 94 7.80 3.29 5.17
CA PHE A 94 7.79 2.49 3.95
C PHE A 94 8.80 2.97 2.89
N SER A 95 9.24 4.22 2.97
CA SER A 95 10.08 4.87 1.94
C SER A 95 11.31 5.59 2.52
N LEU A 96 11.88 5.06 3.62
CA LEU A 96 13.03 5.67 4.29
C LEU A 96 14.28 5.74 3.39
N GLU A 97 14.42 4.84 2.41
CA GLU A 97 15.50 4.86 1.43
C GLU A 97 15.56 6.16 0.63
N ALA A 98 14.43 6.89 0.54
CA ALA A 98 14.30 8.11 -0.24
C ALA A 98 14.57 9.41 0.55
N VAL A 99 14.62 9.33 1.88
CA VAL A 99 14.73 10.48 2.79
C VAL A 99 15.84 10.31 3.82
N GLN A 100 16.86 9.51 3.51
CA GLN A 100 17.95 9.16 4.43
C GLN A 100 18.64 10.39 5.05
N GLU A 101 18.66 11.53 4.36
CA GLU A 101 19.21 12.78 4.89
C GLU A 101 18.46 13.36 6.10
N LEU A 102 17.21 12.96 6.30
CA LEU A 102 16.38 13.39 7.44
C LEU A 102 16.42 12.41 8.61
N VAL A 103 16.98 11.21 8.40
CA VAL A 103 16.80 10.08 9.31
C VAL A 103 17.85 10.06 10.42
N GLN A 104 17.38 10.08 11.68
CA GLN A 104 18.14 9.84 12.89
C GLN A 104 18.01 8.35 13.25
N TRP A 105 18.87 7.52 12.66
CA TRP A 105 18.76 6.06 12.72
C TRP A 105 18.64 5.48 14.13
N ASP A 106 19.35 6.02 15.11
CA ASP A 106 19.27 5.57 16.51
C ASP A 106 17.86 5.71 17.11
N ARG A 107 17.11 6.73 16.71
CA ARG A 107 15.71 6.90 17.13
C ARG A 107 14.80 5.93 16.37
N MET A 108 15.07 5.71 15.08
CA MET A 108 14.26 4.86 14.22
C MET A 108 14.28 3.39 14.64
N LEU A 109 15.36 2.91 15.29
CA LEU A 109 15.42 1.54 15.82
C LEU A 109 14.27 1.22 16.78
N LYS A 110 13.71 2.23 17.46
CA LYS A 110 12.53 2.07 18.34
C LYS A 110 11.22 1.88 17.60
N LEU A 111 11.19 2.18 16.30
CA LEU A 111 10.04 2.11 15.41
C LEU A 111 10.11 0.89 14.48
N GLN A 112 11.08 -0.01 14.69
CA GLN A 112 11.21 -1.27 13.95
C GLN A 112 10.00 -2.17 14.22
N SER A 113 9.47 -2.78 13.16
CA SER A 113 8.38 -3.76 13.25
C SER A 113 8.83 -5.01 14.02
N THR A 114 7.88 -5.76 14.55
CA THR A 114 8.15 -7.01 15.30
C THR A 114 8.85 -8.07 14.46
N ASN A 115 8.59 -8.11 13.15
CA ASN A 115 9.28 -8.98 12.18
C ASN A 115 10.68 -8.49 11.79
N GLY A 116 11.16 -7.38 12.37
CA GLY A 116 12.47 -6.80 12.11
C GLY A 116 12.52 -5.82 10.95
N SER A 117 11.43 -5.59 10.21
CA SER A 117 11.39 -4.65 9.07
C SER A 117 11.15 -3.20 9.49
N PHE A 118 11.27 -2.28 8.51
CA PHE A 118 10.52 -1.04 8.53
C PHE A 118 9.27 -1.16 7.66
N LEU A 119 8.12 -1.22 8.33
CA LEU A 119 6.79 -1.22 7.73
C LEU A 119 6.67 -2.19 6.54
N ASP A 120 7.25 -3.39 6.70
CA ASP A 120 7.20 -4.49 5.73
C ASP A 120 7.81 -4.18 4.35
N SER A 121 8.57 -3.08 4.21
CA SER A 121 9.30 -2.69 3.00
C SER A 121 10.70 -3.29 2.97
N PRO A 122 11.04 -4.20 2.03
CA PRO A 122 12.41 -4.66 1.88
C PRO A 122 13.39 -3.55 1.51
N ALA A 123 12.98 -2.55 0.71
CA ALA A 123 13.83 -1.44 0.30
C ALA A 123 14.20 -0.54 1.49
N ALA A 124 13.21 -0.08 2.26
CA ALA A 124 13.45 0.74 3.45
C ALA A 124 14.26 -0.03 4.51
N THR A 125 13.98 -1.33 4.66
CA THR A 125 14.72 -2.19 5.58
C THR A 125 16.18 -2.39 5.16
N ALA A 126 16.46 -2.52 3.86
CA ALA A 126 17.82 -2.60 3.34
C ALA A 126 18.59 -1.29 3.60
N ALA A 127 17.97 -0.13 3.35
CA ALA A 127 18.57 1.16 3.67
C ALA A 127 18.89 1.28 5.17
N ALA A 128 17.97 0.85 6.04
CA ALA A 128 18.18 0.84 7.47
C ALA A 128 19.32 -0.08 7.91
N TYR A 129 19.39 -1.30 7.37
CA TYR A 129 20.49 -2.23 7.67
C TYR A 129 21.85 -1.66 7.27
N LEU A 130 21.94 -1.03 6.08
CA LEU A 130 23.20 -0.43 5.61
C LEU A 130 23.71 0.68 6.53
N ASN A 131 22.80 1.43 7.15
CA ASN A 131 23.12 2.54 8.06
C ASN A 131 23.32 2.12 9.52
N THR A 132 22.66 1.06 10.00
CA THR A 132 22.66 0.69 11.43
C THR A 132 23.40 -0.60 11.74
N ARG A 133 23.50 -1.52 10.77
CA ARG A 133 23.96 -2.91 10.96
C ARG A 133 23.16 -3.69 12.00
N ASP A 134 21.92 -3.28 12.29
CA ASP A 134 21.05 -3.99 13.21
C ASP A 134 20.69 -5.38 12.65
N LYS A 135 20.78 -6.40 13.52
CA LYS A 135 20.65 -7.80 13.11
C LYS A 135 19.22 -8.16 12.73
N LYS A 136 18.20 -7.52 13.30
CA LYS A 136 16.80 -7.85 13.00
C LYS A 136 16.42 -7.40 11.59
N PHE A 137 16.96 -6.26 11.11
CA PHE A 137 16.81 -5.90 9.70
C PHE A 137 17.42 -6.97 8.78
N LEU A 138 18.61 -7.48 9.12
CA LEU A 138 19.25 -8.55 8.34
C LEU A 138 18.46 -9.86 8.40
N GLU A 139 17.90 -10.22 9.55
CA GLU A 139 17.04 -11.39 9.72
C GLU A 139 15.80 -11.30 8.82
N TYR A 140 15.13 -10.15 8.79
CA TYR A 140 14.01 -9.89 7.88
C TYR A 140 14.44 -10.02 6.41
N LEU A 141 15.53 -9.37 5.99
CA LEU A 141 16.01 -9.43 4.60
C LEU A 141 16.43 -10.86 4.22
N THR A 142 17.04 -11.60 5.14
CA THR A 142 17.39 -13.01 4.95
C THR A 142 16.13 -13.86 4.79
N TYR A 143 15.08 -13.58 5.56
CA TYR A 143 13.79 -14.23 5.42
C TYR A 143 13.16 -13.96 4.04
N ILE A 144 13.23 -12.73 3.54
CA ILE A 144 12.77 -12.38 2.19
C ILE A 144 13.54 -13.17 1.13
N VAL A 145 14.88 -13.14 1.16
CA VAL A 145 15.73 -13.88 0.21
C VAL A 145 15.49 -15.40 0.30
N ARG A 146 15.23 -15.95 1.49
CA ARG A 146 14.88 -17.38 1.62
C ARG A 146 13.51 -17.72 1.04
N THR A 147 12.59 -16.78 1.07
CA THR A 147 11.20 -16.97 0.62
C THR A 147 11.07 -16.79 -0.89
N PHE A 148 11.79 -15.83 -1.45
CA PHE A 148 11.70 -15.41 -2.85
C PHE A 148 12.96 -15.70 -3.67
N GLU A 149 13.97 -16.31 -3.05
CA GLU A 149 15.24 -16.72 -3.64
C GLU A 149 16.08 -15.55 -4.18
N ASP A 150 15.84 -15.11 -5.40
CA ASP A 150 16.68 -14.14 -6.13
C ASP A 150 16.07 -12.74 -6.27
N HIS A 151 14.91 -12.51 -5.65
CA HIS A 151 14.21 -11.22 -5.69
C HIS A 151 13.51 -10.90 -4.37
N ALA A 152 12.92 -9.71 -4.29
CA ALA A 152 12.08 -9.28 -3.19
C ALA A 152 10.83 -8.59 -3.74
N PRO A 153 9.66 -8.79 -3.13
CA PRO A 153 8.51 -7.92 -3.37
C PRO A 153 8.79 -6.51 -2.83
N ASP A 154 7.93 -5.54 -3.16
CA ASP A 154 7.97 -4.20 -2.56
C ASP A 154 7.41 -4.18 -1.13
N LEU A 155 6.54 -5.13 -0.79
CA LEU A 155 5.86 -5.25 0.50
C LEU A 155 5.72 -6.73 0.92
N TYR A 156 6.11 -7.10 2.15
CA TYR A 156 5.88 -8.45 2.68
C TYR A 156 5.97 -8.53 4.21
N PRO A 157 5.11 -9.30 4.90
CA PRO A 157 4.01 -10.13 4.39
C PRO A 157 2.76 -9.32 4.03
N VAL A 158 1.85 -9.93 3.27
CA VAL A 158 0.53 -9.38 2.92
C VAL A 158 -0.59 -10.38 3.23
N ASP A 159 -0.44 -11.11 4.33
CA ASP A 159 -1.21 -12.33 4.60
C ASP A 159 -2.67 -12.08 4.97
N THR A 160 -2.99 -10.96 5.62
CA THR A 160 -4.38 -10.53 5.89
C THR A 160 -5.02 -9.94 4.64
N PHE A 161 -4.31 -9.07 3.90
CA PHE A 161 -4.76 -8.51 2.64
C PHE A 161 -5.10 -9.60 1.61
N GLU A 162 -4.17 -10.53 1.35
CA GLU A 162 -4.38 -11.60 0.39
C GLU A 162 -5.61 -12.44 0.75
N ARG A 163 -5.75 -12.82 2.02
CA ARG A 163 -6.85 -13.64 2.54
C ARG A 163 -8.20 -12.95 2.40
N GLY A 164 -8.30 -11.69 2.81
CA GLY A 164 -9.53 -10.92 2.71
C GLY A 164 -10.00 -10.78 1.25
N TRP A 165 -9.06 -10.49 0.34
CA TRP A 165 -9.39 -10.21 -1.05
C TRP A 165 -9.67 -11.47 -1.85
N VAL A 166 -9.01 -12.60 -1.53
CA VAL A 166 -9.35 -13.91 -2.12
C VAL A 166 -10.79 -14.28 -1.76
N VAL A 167 -11.18 -14.18 -0.48
CA VAL A 167 -12.56 -14.48 -0.05
C VAL A 167 -13.55 -13.52 -0.70
N ASP A 168 -13.27 -12.21 -0.72
CA ASP A 168 -14.15 -11.24 -1.39
C ASP A 168 -14.32 -11.56 -2.88
N THR A 169 -13.23 -11.94 -3.55
CA THR A 169 -13.23 -12.24 -4.98
C THR A 169 -14.08 -13.47 -5.29
N VAL A 170 -13.88 -14.59 -4.59
CA VAL A 170 -14.64 -15.82 -4.86
C VAL A 170 -16.13 -15.67 -4.56
N GLN A 171 -16.50 -14.88 -3.53
CA GLN A 171 -17.89 -14.56 -3.23
C GLN A 171 -18.53 -13.69 -4.31
N ARG A 172 -17.83 -12.65 -4.78
CA ARG A 172 -18.33 -11.77 -5.85
C ARG A 172 -18.46 -12.48 -7.19
N LEU A 173 -17.66 -13.52 -7.43
CA LEU A 173 -17.76 -14.38 -8.60
C LEU A 173 -18.87 -15.44 -8.48
N GLY A 174 -19.48 -15.63 -7.30
CA GLY A 174 -20.54 -16.61 -7.06
C GLY A 174 -20.06 -18.07 -7.03
N ILE A 175 -18.76 -18.30 -6.79
CA ILE A 175 -18.13 -19.63 -6.79
C ILE A 175 -17.66 -20.07 -5.40
N ASP A 176 -17.97 -19.29 -4.36
CA ASP A 176 -17.58 -19.52 -2.97
C ASP A 176 -18.12 -20.82 -2.37
N HIS A 177 -19.24 -21.32 -2.88
CA HIS A 177 -19.82 -22.59 -2.43
C HIS A 177 -18.93 -23.82 -2.66
N HIS A 178 -17.90 -23.71 -3.52
CA HIS A 178 -16.89 -24.74 -3.73
C HIS A 178 -15.74 -24.71 -2.70
N PHE A 179 -15.60 -23.62 -1.93
CA PHE A 179 -14.45 -23.35 -1.07
C PHE A 179 -14.85 -23.10 0.38
N ARG A 180 -15.94 -23.73 0.86
CA ARG A 180 -16.53 -23.41 2.17
C ARG A 180 -15.56 -23.62 3.33
N GLU A 181 -14.78 -24.70 3.28
CA GLU A 181 -13.80 -25.02 4.33
C GLU A 181 -12.64 -24.03 4.32
N GLU A 182 -12.08 -23.73 3.14
CA GLU A 182 -10.98 -22.79 2.96
C GLU A 182 -11.38 -21.37 3.36
N ILE A 183 -12.60 -20.96 3.02
CA ILE A 183 -13.17 -19.68 3.45
C ILE A 183 -13.30 -19.64 4.97
N SER A 184 -13.82 -20.69 5.60
CA SER A 184 -13.94 -20.74 7.07
C SER A 184 -12.57 -20.60 7.75
N ILE A 185 -11.57 -21.36 7.31
CA ILE A 185 -10.20 -21.30 7.85
C ILE A 185 -9.61 -19.88 7.66
N THR A 186 -9.88 -19.27 6.51
CA THR A 186 -9.41 -17.92 6.18
C THR A 186 -10.05 -16.87 7.08
N LEU A 187 -11.36 -16.96 7.31
CA LEU A 187 -12.08 -16.04 8.18
C LEU A 187 -11.66 -16.22 9.64
N ASP A 188 -11.43 -17.45 10.11
CA ASP A 188 -10.87 -17.70 11.44
C ASP A 188 -9.48 -17.07 11.61
N PHE A 189 -8.68 -17.02 10.55
CA PHE A 189 -7.42 -16.30 10.56
C PHE A 189 -7.64 -14.78 10.66
N LEU A 190 -8.50 -14.19 9.84
CA LEU A 190 -8.79 -12.75 9.89
C LEU A 190 -9.38 -12.34 11.24
N TYR A 191 -10.29 -13.14 11.79
CA TYR A 191 -10.94 -12.88 13.08
C TYR A 191 -9.94 -12.91 14.25
N ARG A 192 -8.95 -13.80 14.22
CA ARG A 192 -7.91 -13.85 15.26
C ARG A 192 -6.95 -12.67 15.22
N ASN A 193 -6.80 -12.03 14.06
CA ASN A 193 -5.82 -10.96 13.86
C ASN A 193 -6.45 -9.56 13.80
N ILE A 194 -7.78 -9.43 13.73
CA ILE A 194 -8.42 -8.12 13.82
C ILE A 194 -8.23 -7.54 15.22
N ARG A 195 -7.78 -6.29 15.25
CA ARG A 195 -7.44 -5.57 16.48
C ARG A 195 -8.47 -4.48 16.76
N LYS A 196 -8.32 -3.80 17.88
CA LYS A 196 -9.20 -2.68 18.26
C LYS A 196 -9.04 -1.47 17.33
N ASP A 197 -7.86 -1.29 16.77
CA ASP A 197 -7.49 -0.25 15.82
C ASP A 197 -7.75 -0.66 14.36
N GLY A 198 -8.15 -1.91 14.09
CA GLY A 198 -8.44 -2.39 12.75
C GLY A 198 -7.64 -3.60 12.34
N LEU A 199 -7.51 -3.76 11.03
CA LEU A 199 -6.65 -4.72 10.37
C LEU A 199 -5.68 -3.97 9.46
N ALA A 200 -4.49 -4.51 9.29
CA ALA A 200 -3.50 -4.06 8.32
C ALA A 200 -3.39 -5.08 7.19
N TRP A 201 -2.58 -4.79 6.18
CA TRP A 201 -2.27 -5.73 5.09
C TRP A 201 -1.52 -7.00 5.57
N GLY A 202 -0.83 -6.93 6.70
CA GLY A 202 -0.16 -8.05 7.36
C GLY A 202 -0.55 -8.20 8.84
N ARG A 203 -0.57 -9.43 9.35
CA ARG A 203 -1.02 -9.71 10.74
C ARG A 203 -0.19 -9.00 11.83
N ASP A 204 1.11 -8.86 11.58
CA ASP A 204 2.09 -8.32 12.53
C ASP A 204 2.40 -6.83 12.23
N THR A 205 1.76 -6.27 11.21
CA THR A 205 1.93 -4.88 10.79
C THR A 205 1.26 -3.95 11.79
N TYR A 206 2.02 -2.96 12.26
CA TYR A 206 1.53 -2.01 13.27
C TYR A 206 0.47 -1.05 12.73
N ILE A 207 0.67 -0.51 11.53
CA ILE A 207 -0.25 0.48 10.97
C ILE A 207 -1.41 -0.24 10.28
N THR A 208 -2.64 -0.01 10.76
CA THR A 208 -3.87 -0.48 10.12
C THR A 208 -4.36 0.49 9.05
N ASP A 209 -5.16 -0.02 8.13
CA ASP A 209 -5.83 0.78 7.11
C ASP A 209 -7.33 0.48 7.04
N ILE A 210 -8.08 1.46 6.54
CA ILE A 210 -9.54 1.35 6.48
C ILE A 210 -10.01 0.35 5.42
N ASP A 211 -9.20 0.04 4.40
CA ASP A 211 -9.58 -0.87 3.30
C ASP A 211 -9.62 -2.31 3.81
N ASP A 212 -8.49 -2.81 4.34
CA ASP A 212 -8.34 -4.12 4.99
C ASP A 212 -9.33 -4.29 6.14
N THR A 213 -9.47 -3.26 6.97
CA THR A 213 -10.45 -3.26 8.06
C THR A 213 -11.88 -3.39 7.54
N SER A 214 -12.26 -2.62 6.51
CA SER A 214 -13.64 -2.62 5.98
C SER A 214 -13.97 -3.92 5.24
N VAL A 215 -13.06 -4.43 4.40
CA VAL A 215 -13.24 -5.69 3.68
C VAL A 215 -13.40 -6.82 4.68
N SER A 216 -12.45 -6.97 5.61
CA SER A 216 -12.43 -8.08 6.55
C SER A 216 -13.60 -8.00 7.53
N SER A 217 -13.92 -6.82 8.08
CA SER A 217 -15.06 -6.66 8.99
C SER A 217 -16.38 -7.02 8.33
N ARG A 218 -16.57 -6.66 7.05
CA ARG A 218 -17.75 -7.03 6.28
C ARG A 218 -17.84 -8.54 6.07
N LEU A 219 -16.75 -9.18 5.65
CA LEU A 219 -16.70 -10.62 5.41
C LEU A 219 -16.97 -11.40 6.71
N LEU A 220 -16.27 -11.06 7.79
CA LEU A 220 -16.46 -11.66 9.11
C LEU A 220 -17.91 -11.52 9.58
N ARG A 221 -18.51 -10.34 9.46
CA ARG A 221 -19.91 -10.12 9.85
C ARG A 221 -20.89 -10.93 9.01
N LEU A 222 -20.69 -11.02 7.69
CA LEU A 222 -21.53 -11.83 6.79
C LEU A 222 -21.50 -13.33 7.11
N HIS A 223 -20.41 -13.80 7.73
CA HIS A 223 -20.24 -15.21 8.15
C HIS A 223 -20.53 -15.43 9.64
N GLY A 224 -21.15 -14.45 10.32
CA GLY A 224 -21.66 -14.62 11.67
C GLY A 224 -20.65 -14.37 12.80
N TYR A 225 -19.45 -13.86 12.49
CA TYR A 225 -18.50 -13.46 13.53
C TYR A 225 -18.96 -12.17 14.23
N PRO A 226 -18.77 -12.05 15.55
CA PRO A 226 -19.21 -10.88 16.31
C PRO A 226 -18.23 -9.72 16.12
N ILE A 227 -18.44 -8.93 15.07
CA ILE A 227 -17.66 -7.73 14.74
C ILE A 227 -18.44 -6.46 15.07
N SER A 228 -17.89 -5.63 15.95
CA SER A 228 -18.37 -4.26 16.18
C SER A 228 -17.86 -3.32 15.09
N PRO A 229 -18.67 -2.39 14.56
CA PRO A 229 -18.19 -1.41 13.60
C PRO A 229 -17.41 -0.28 14.28
N ASP A 230 -17.34 -0.26 15.62
CA ASP A 230 -16.59 0.74 16.40
C ASP A 230 -15.09 0.70 16.10
N VAL A 231 -14.59 -0.38 15.49
CA VAL A 231 -13.23 -0.44 14.93
C VAL A 231 -12.95 0.70 13.94
N LEU A 232 -13.99 1.21 13.28
CA LEU A 232 -13.88 2.34 12.36
C LEU A 232 -13.63 3.68 13.08
N GLU A 233 -13.86 3.78 14.40
CA GLU A 233 -13.58 5.02 15.16
C GLU A 233 -12.09 5.37 15.09
N HIS A 234 -11.22 4.36 14.95
CA HIS A 234 -9.78 4.56 14.79
C HIS A 234 -9.47 5.42 13.56
N PHE A 235 -10.26 5.35 12.48
CA PHE A 235 -9.98 6.00 11.20
C PHE A 235 -10.67 7.35 11.02
N LYS A 236 -11.38 7.85 12.03
CA LYS A 236 -12.08 9.13 11.92
C LYS A 236 -11.11 10.31 11.95
N ASP A 237 -11.39 11.28 11.09
CA ASP A 237 -10.77 12.60 11.09
C ASP A 237 -11.86 13.65 11.29
N GLY A 238 -12.06 14.01 12.56
CA GLY A 238 -13.22 14.78 13.01
C GLY A 238 -14.54 14.01 12.98
N ASP A 239 -15.65 14.73 13.00
CA ASP A 239 -16.99 14.14 13.14
C ASP A 239 -17.56 13.55 11.85
N ASP A 240 -17.09 14.04 10.68
CA ASP A 240 -17.73 13.81 9.38
C ASP A 240 -16.79 13.19 8.33
N SER A 241 -15.57 12.79 8.70
CA SER A 241 -14.61 12.27 7.72
C SER A 241 -13.79 11.08 8.22
N PHE A 242 -13.28 10.32 7.25
CA PHE A 242 -12.46 9.13 7.47
C PHE A 242 -11.19 9.21 6.64
N LEU A 243 -10.13 8.62 7.17
CA LEU A 243 -8.82 8.49 6.51
C LEU A 243 -8.54 7.03 6.19
N CYS A 244 -7.72 6.80 5.17
CA CYS A 244 -7.19 5.46 4.90
C CYS A 244 -6.20 5.05 6.00
N TYR A 245 -5.23 5.92 6.27
CA TYR A 245 -4.25 5.80 7.34
C TYR A 245 -4.33 7.00 8.27
N ILE A 246 -4.17 6.77 9.58
CA ILE A 246 -4.13 7.88 10.54
C ILE A 246 -2.90 8.75 10.33
N GLY A 247 -3.12 10.06 10.32
CA GLY A 247 -2.08 11.06 10.06
C GLY A 247 -1.80 11.31 8.57
N GLU A 248 -2.47 10.59 7.66
CA GLU A 248 -2.40 10.86 6.23
C GLU A 248 -3.65 11.58 5.74
N THR A 249 -3.50 12.47 4.76
CA THR A 249 -4.63 13.09 4.06
C THR A 249 -5.06 12.31 2.81
N HIS A 250 -4.54 11.09 2.62
CA HIS A 250 -4.83 10.31 1.42
C HIS A 250 -6.26 9.76 1.44
N GLN A 251 -6.87 9.76 0.27
CA GLN A 251 -8.29 9.44 0.05
C GLN A 251 -8.40 8.62 -1.24
N GLY A 252 -8.26 7.30 -1.12
CA GLY A 252 -8.38 6.36 -2.23
C GLY A 252 -9.84 6.04 -2.55
N VAL A 253 -10.13 5.79 -3.83
CA VAL A 253 -11.48 5.38 -4.27
C VAL A 253 -11.79 3.97 -3.79
N SER A 254 -10.83 3.05 -3.84
CA SER A 254 -11.02 1.67 -3.39
C SER A 254 -11.27 1.57 -1.89
N ASP A 255 -10.47 2.26 -1.07
CA ASP A 255 -10.60 2.29 0.39
C ASP A 255 -12.03 2.68 0.81
N PHE A 256 -12.56 3.77 0.24
CA PHE A 256 -13.90 4.24 0.56
C PHE A 256 -15.01 3.46 -0.14
N PHE A 257 -14.71 2.76 -1.24
CA PHE A 257 -15.63 1.79 -1.82
C PHE A 257 -15.82 0.59 -0.89
N SER A 258 -14.75 0.06 -0.31
CA SER A 258 -14.82 -1.00 0.70
C SER A 258 -15.58 -0.56 1.94
N LEU A 259 -15.33 0.65 2.43
CA LEU A 259 -16.09 1.26 3.54
C LEU A 259 -17.59 1.37 3.21
N TYR A 260 -17.92 1.83 2.00
CA TYR A 260 -19.31 1.93 1.54
C TYR A 260 -20.01 0.57 1.52
N ARG A 261 -19.32 -0.48 1.06
CA ARG A 261 -19.83 -1.86 1.07
C ARG A 261 -20.02 -2.39 2.48
N PHE A 262 -19.15 -2.03 3.44
CA PHE A 262 -19.32 -2.46 4.83
C PHE A 262 -20.57 -1.85 5.46
N PHE A 263 -20.89 -0.59 5.17
CA PHE A 263 -22.15 0.02 5.62
C PHE A 263 -23.40 -0.74 5.14
N GLN A 264 -23.39 -1.38 3.98
CA GLN A 264 -24.59 -2.02 3.40
C GLN A 264 -25.16 -3.14 4.28
N ILE A 265 -24.37 -3.66 5.23
CA ILE A 265 -24.77 -4.69 6.19
C ILE A 265 -24.87 -4.15 7.63
N ALA A 266 -25.11 -2.85 7.78
CA ALA A 266 -25.25 -2.21 9.10
C ALA A 266 -26.50 -2.69 9.84
N PHE A 267 -26.36 -2.91 11.14
CA PHE A 267 -27.46 -3.16 12.05
C PHE A 267 -28.13 -1.84 12.51
N PRO A 268 -29.41 -1.89 12.92
CA PRO A 268 -30.07 -0.74 13.52
C PRO A 268 -29.30 -0.22 14.75
N GLY A 269 -29.06 1.10 14.79
CA GLY A 269 -28.38 1.76 15.91
C GLY A 269 -26.89 2.02 15.70
N GLU A 270 -26.24 1.38 14.72
CA GLU A 270 -24.82 1.58 14.43
C GLU A 270 -24.56 2.97 13.79
N LYS A 271 -24.32 3.98 14.62
CA LYS A 271 -24.14 5.37 14.20
C LYS A 271 -22.92 5.55 13.30
N ILE A 272 -21.80 4.90 13.62
CA ILE A 272 -20.55 5.04 12.87
C ILE A 272 -20.71 4.57 11.41
N LEU A 273 -21.42 3.46 11.15
CA LEU A 273 -21.66 3.03 9.77
C LEU A 273 -22.58 3.99 9.02
N LYS A 274 -23.53 4.66 9.69
CA LYS A 274 -24.34 5.71 9.05
C LYS A 274 -23.50 6.93 8.67
N GLN A 275 -22.54 7.31 9.51
CA GLN A 275 -21.57 8.36 9.18
C GLN A 275 -20.68 7.94 8.01
N ALA A 276 -20.13 6.72 8.08
CA ALA A 276 -19.33 6.12 7.02
C ALA A 276 -20.06 6.10 5.67
N LYS A 277 -21.35 5.75 5.65
CA LYS A 277 -22.20 5.85 4.44
C LYS A 277 -22.21 7.26 3.86
N SER A 278 -22.51 8.26 4.70
CA SER A 278 -22.66 9.65 4.25
C SER A 278 -21.37 10.14 3.60
N PHE A 279 -20.26 9.92 4.30
CA PHE A 279 -18.93 10.27 3.82
C PHE A 279 -18.56 9.50 2.54
N ALA A 280 -18.54 8.17 2.60
CA ALA A 280 -18.10 7.33 1.48
C ALA A 280 -18.97 7.53 0.25
N LYS A 281 -20.30 7.59 0.40
CA LYS A 281 -21.20 7.84 -0.74
C LYS A 281 -20.91 9.18 -1.40
N LYS A 282 -20.78 10.26 -0.61
CA LYS A 282 -20.44 11.59 -1.14
C LYS A 282 -19.13 11.54 -1.92
N ARG A 283 -18.10 10.88 -1.40
CA ARG A 283 -16.81 10.74 -2.08
C ARG A 283 -16.92 9.97 -3.39
N LEU A 284 -17.61 8.84 -3.38
CA LEU A 284 -17.78 8.00 -4.58
C LEU A 284 -18.62 8.69 -5.66
N VAL A 285 -19.68 9.41 -5.28
CA VAL A 285 -20.50 10.21 -6.22
C VAL A 285 -19.66 11.31 -6.85
N ASN A 286 -18.97 12.13 -6.04
CA ASN A 286 -18.09 13.18 -6.56
C ASN A 286 -17.02 12.60 -7.49
N GLY A 287 -16.41 11.46 -7.13
CA GLY A 287 -15.44 10.78 -7.99
C GLY A 287 -16.02 10.33 -9.34
N ILE A 288 -17.29 9.92 -9.39
CA ILE A 288 -17.99 9.60 -10.64
C ILE A 288 -18.26 10.88 -11.45
N GLU A 289 -18.80 11.92 -10.83
CA GLU A 289 -19.15 13.19 -11.49
C GLU A 289 -17.91 13.89 -12.08
N ASP A 290 -16.79 13.86 -11.36
CA ASP A 290 -15.51 14.43 -11.79
C ASP A 290 -14.76 13.54 -12.80
N ASN A 291 -15.33 12.39 -13.20
CA ASN A 291 -14.69 11.35 -14.01
C ASN A 291 -13.32 10.93 -13.46
N ASN A 292 -13.20 10.90 -12.12
CA ASN A 292 -12.01 10.62 -11.35
C ASN A 292 -12.16 9.36 -10.51
N VAL A 293 -12.80 8.32 -11.06
CA VAL A 293 -12.86 6.98 -10.44
C VAL A 293 -11.61 6.19 -10.81
N HIS A 294 -10.48 6.75 -10.41
CA HIS A 294 -9.18 6.14 -10.55
C HIS A 294 -8.65 5.85 -9.16
N ASP A 295 -8.14 4.64 -8.98
CA ASP A 295 -7.54 4.25 -7.73
C ASP A 295 -6.03 4.47 -7.79
N LYS A 296 -5.47 5.03 -6.72
CA LYS A 296 -4.04 5.27 -6.61
C LYS A 296 -3.27 3.97 -6.40
N TRP A 297 -3.88 3.00 -5.72
CA TRP A 297 -3.22 1.77 -5.27
C TRP A 297 -3.27 0.68 -6.33
N ALA A 298 -4.30 0.66 -7.19
CA ALA A 298 -4.45 -0.38 -8.22
C ALA A 298 -5.08 0.08 -9.54
N ILE A 299 -4.57 -0.44 -10.65
CA ILE A 299 -5.22 -0.32 -11.96
C ILE A 299 -6.30 -1.40 -12.08
N LYS A 300 -7.54 -1.06 -11.72
CA LYS A 300 -8.68 -1.97 -11.78
C LYS A 300 -9.39 -1.92 -13.14
N LYS A 301 -9.69 -3.09 -13.71
CA LYS A 301 -10.29 -3.24 -15.06
C LYS A 301 -11.57 -2.42 -15.26
N ALA A 302 -12.42 -2.34 -14.24
CA ALA A 302 -13.74 -1.72 -14.35
C ALA A 302 -14.20 -1.05 -13.05
N LEU A 303 -13.30 -0.44 -12.27
CA LEU A 303 -13.64 0.16 -10.98
C LEU A 303 -14.79 1.17 -11.08
N HIS A 304 -14.79 2.03 -12.09
CA HIS A 304 -15.91 2.93 -12.36
C HIS A 304 -17.26 2.18 -12.41
N LYS A 305 -17.32 1.04 -13.10
CA LYS A 305 -18.55 0.25 -13.20
C LYS A 305 -18.93 -0.39 -11.86
N GLU A 306 -17.95 -0.89 -11.11
CA GLU A 306 -18.16 -1.48 -9.78
C GLU A 306 -18.74 -0.45 -8.79
N VAL A 307 -18.17 0.76 -8.77
CA VAL A 307 -18.62 1.85 -7.92
C VAL A 307 -20.01 2.33 -8.35
N THR A 308 -20.21 2.63 -9.64
CA THR A 308 -21.49 3.12 -10.15
C THR A 308 -22.63 2.13 -9.90
N CYS A 309 -22.42 0.84 -10.13
CA CYS A 309 -23.41 -0.20 -9.85
C CYS A 309 -23.81 -0.24 -8.36
N SER A 310 -22.84 -0.05 -7.46
CA SER A 310 -23.09 -0.11 -6.02
C SER A 310 -23.77 1.15 -5.48
N VAL A 311 -23.44 2.32 -6.02
CA VAL A 311 -23.95 3.62 -5.56
C VAL A 311 -25.30 3.97 -6.18
N PHE A 312 -25.51 3.56 -7.45
CA PHE A 312 -26.71 3.81 -8.25
C PHE A 312 -27.33 2.49 -8.75
N PRO A 313 -27.92 1.67 -7.86
CA PRO A 313 -28.44 0.35 -8.21
C PRO A 313 -29.60 0.36 -9.22
N THR A 314 -30.24 1.51 -9.46
CA THR A 314 -31.38 1.66 -10.39
C THR A 314 -31.02 1.99 -11.84
N VAL A 315 -29.74 2.11 -12.21
CA VAL A 315 -29.32 2.48 -13.58
C VAL A 315 -29.12 1.26 -14.50
N LEU A 316 -29.43 0.05 -14.04
CA LEU A 316 -29.28 -1.20 -14.81
C LEU A 316 -30.61 -1.89 -15.16
N THR A 317 -31.74 -1.18 -15.11
CA THR A 317 -33.02 -1.63 -15.69
C THR A 317 -33.26 -0.99 -17.04
#